data_AF-A0A7J0HDV7-F1
#
_entry.id   AF-A0A7J0HDV7-F1
#
_cell.length_a   1.000
_cell.length_b   1.000
_cell.length_c   1.000
_cell.angle_alpha   90.00
_cell.angle_beta   90.00
_cell.angle_gamma   90.00
#
_symmetry.space_group_name_H-M   'P 1'
#
loop_
_entity.id
_entity.type
_entity.pdbx_description
1 polymer ?
#
loop_
_entity_poly.entity_id
_entity_poly.type
_entity_poly.pdbx_seq_one_letter_code
_entity_poly.pdbx_strand_id
1 'polypeptide(L)'
;MPGSGDENRPQNLNPVVSGGGRWSKMVNDRMQMLPKEVVEGVGLGGSDPGPVGEREILLGHECVSVDATDHCVNVTASFLIGGQYTERTMQCDILVGADGAGSTTSFYPPQQKVEDFTHEICERIIFKLVGKELADINVIDIKPWVMHTEVAEKFVSCDKRITLAGDAAHRFPPTGGFGMNTGFQDAHNLAWKLVSVVRGISPYSIIRTYEMELHPIAISNTALNVQKFRAAMTVPAALGLDPTVANSGKVGSILPLQRGIVDGLFILGRAQLSDIVLNENNQLGSSRLAKLRCIFEEGKSLLLQFPAEDLGFRIEFLFIVAPLKESYHLAHAAFKVAEEFKVSAKVCLIWPHGAIEVGSKATLSPWQNYVDVVKVQQKSTSLWWWKLCQMIDRGAILVGPDEHIAWRVKSTVFGDPVLEMRRVFSTILGVK
;
A
#
# COMPACT_ATOMS: atom_id res chain seq x y z
N MET A 1 67.55 17.35 -16.86
CA MET A 1 68.26 16.17 -17.40
C MET A 1 68.67 15.29 -16.23
N PRO A 2 68.68 13.96 -16.38
CA PRO A 2 67.77 13.05 -17.11
C PRO A 2 67.33 11.90 -16.14
N GLY A 3 66.51 10.89 -16.45
CA GLY A 3 65.86 10.35 -17.64
C GLY A 3 64.82 9.32 -17.13
N SER A 4 63.68 9.09 -17.79
CA SER A 4 63.47 8.38 -19.07
C SER A 4 62.94 6.97 -18.82
N GLY A 5 61.73 6.68 -19.32
CA GLY A 5 61.15 5.33 -19.38
C GLY A 5 59.64 5.29 -19.65
N ASP A 6 59.23 5.73 -20.84
CA ASP A 6 58.03 5.23 -21.56
C ASP A 6 58.04 3.68 -21.59
N GLU A 7 56.97 2.90 -21.73
CA GLU A 7 55.83 2.97 -22.65
C GLU A 7 54.87 1.81 -22.32
N ASN A 8 53.55 2.05 -22.28
CA ASN A 8 52.48 1.22 -22.89
C ASN A 8 51.09 1.47 -22.26
N ARG A 9 50.17 1.98 -23.09
CA ARG A 9 48.70 1.96 -22.92
C ARG A 9 48.14 1.03 -24.02
N PRO A 10 46.95 0.40 -23.85
CA PRO A 10 45.70 1.14 -24.11
C PRO A 10 44.48 0.78 -23.22
N GLN A 11 43.69 1.82 -22.93
CA GLN A 11 42.22 1.93 -22.83
C GLN A 11 41.34 0.81 -22.22
N ASN A 12 40.53 1.17 -21.19
CA ASN A 12 39.04 1.17 -21.24
C ASN A 12 38.45 1.61 -19.88
N LEU A 13 37.88 2.82 -19.80
CA LEU A 13 36.43 3.12 -19.81
C LEU A 13 35.74 2.95 -18.44
N ASN A 14 35.82 4.01 -17.62
CA ASN A 14 34.77 4.35 -16.67
C ASN A 14 33.65 5.07 -17.46
N PRO A 15 32.38 4.63 -17.39
CA PRO A 15 31.27 5.52 -17.61
C PRO A 15 30.94 6.23 -16.29
N VAL A 16 31.30 7.51 -16.24
CA VAL A 16 30.67 8.49 -15.34
C VAL A 16 29.23 8.66 -15.83
N VAL A 17 28.25 8.12 -15.10
CA VAL A 17 26.82 8.42 -15.32
C VAL A 17 26.45 9.57 -14.42
N SER A 18 26.23 10.73 -15.04
CA SER A 18 25.75 11.96 -14.41
C SER A 18 24.22 12.02 -14.48
N GLY A 19 23.60 12.31 -13.33
CA GLY A 19 22.24 12.88 -13.23
C GLY A 19 21.05 11.97 -13.60
N GLY A 20 20.47 11.29 -12.60
CA GLY A 20 19.17 10.60 -12.78
C GLY A 20 18.80 9.58 -11.69
N GLY A 21 19.06 9.88 -10.41
CA GLY A 21 19.21 8.87 -9.36
C GLY A 21 17.96 8.32 -8.64
N ARG A 22 16.71 8.65 -9.02
CA ARG A 22 15.51 8.12 -8.31
C ARG A 22 14.37 7.65 -9.21
N TRP A 23 14.26 8.21 -10.42
CA TRP A 23 13.10 8.00 -11.29
C TRP A 23 13.25 6.89 -12.34
N SER A 24 14.47 6.69 -12.86
CA SER A 24 14.74 5.52 -13.71
C SER A 24 14.49 4.23 -12.94
N LYS A 25 14.79 4.23 -11.63
CA LYS A 25 14.49 3.15 -10.70
C LYS A 25 12.98 2.96 -10.52
N MET A 26 12.19 3.99 -10.22
CA MET A 26 10.72 3.86 -10.08
C MET A 26 10.01 3.27 -11.31
N VAL A 27 10.36 3.74 -12.52
CA VAL A 27 9.79 3.20 -13.78
C VAL A 27 10.29 1.76 -14.02
N ASN A 28 11.56 1.49 -13.73
CA ASN A 28 12.14 0.16 -13.84
C ASN A 28 11.56 -0.82 -12.80
N ASP A 29 11.25 -0.37 -11.59
CA ASP A 29 10.62 -1.16 -10.54
C ASP A 29 9.15 -1.46 -10.88
N ARG A 30 8.43 -0.50 -11.47
CA ARG A 30 7.09 -0.76 -12.06
C ARG A 30 7.16 -1.72 -13.26
N MET A 31 8.25 -1.72 -14.03
CA MET A 31 8.49 -2.74 -15.06
C MET A 31 8.88 -4.11 -14.48
N GLN A 32 9.42 -4.17 -13.26
CA GLN A 32 9.78 -5.40 -12.54
C GLN A 32 8.63 -5.99 -11.71
N MET A 33 7.58 -5.22 -11.40
CA MET A 33 6.33 -5.65 -10.75
C MET A 33 5.38 -6.46 -11.67
N LEU A 34 5.89 -7.00 -12.79
CA LEU A 34 5.25 -8.10 -13.50
C LEU A 34 4.96 -9.25 -12.51
N PRO A 35 3.85 -9.99 -12.65
CA PRO A 35 3.51 -11.06 -11.73
C PRO A 35 4.63 -12.09 -11.75
N LYS A 36 5.52 -12.03 -10.76
CA LYS A 36 6.16 -13.24 -10.26
C LYS A 36 5.03 -13.98 -9.57
N GLU A 37 4.82 -15.21 -9.98
CA GLU A 37 3.97 -16.16 -9.30
C GLU A 37 4.15 -15.98 -7.79
N VAL A 38 3.03 -16.02 -7.06
CA VAL A 38 3.04 -16.11 -5.60
C VAL A 38 3.88 -17.33 -5.25
N VAL A 39 5.13 -17.10 -4.86
CA VAL A 39 5.97 -18.16 -4.31
C VAL A 39 5.51 -18.33 -2.88
N GLU A 40 4.65 -19.33 -2.68
CA GLU A 40 4.54 -19.98 -1.39
C GLU A 40 5.89 -20.58 -1.00
N GLY A 41 6.32 -20.32 0.23
CA GLY A 41 7.06 -21.33 0.99
C GLY A 41 8.52 -21.06 1.35
N VAL A 42 8.74 -21.02 2.68
CA VAL A 42 9.76 -21.77 3.44
C VAL A 42 11.25 -21.41 3.27
N GLY A 43 11.81 -20.82 4.34
CA GLY A 43 12.94 -21.40 5.10
C GLY A 43 14.37 -21.38 4.53
N LEU A 44 15.26 -20.73 5.30
CA LEU A 44 16.68 -21.06 5.54
C LEU A 44 17.61 -21.25 4.33
N GLY A 45 18.51 -20.29 4.09
CA GLY A 45 19.70 -20.49 3.29
C GLY A 45 20.39 -19.18 2.90
N GLY A 46 21.63 -18.97 3.38
CA GLY A 46 22.32 -17.69 3.34
C GLY A 46 22.62 -17.12 1.95
N SER A 47 22.53 -15.80 1.86
CA SER A 47 23.35 -14.93 1.02
C SER A 47 23.23 -13.50 1.55
N ASP A 48 24.35 -12.77 1.51
CA ASP A 48 24.54 -11.40 2.03
C ASP A 48 23.45 -10.43 1.51
N PRO A 49 22.70 -9.71 2.37
CA PRO A 49 21.67 -8.79 1.89
C PRO A 49 22.36 -7.54 1.35
N GLY A 50 22.22 -7.33 0.04
CA GLY A 50 22.67 -6.13 -0.67
C GLY A 50 22.07 -4.82 -0.14
N PRO A 51 22.27 -3.68 -0.83
CA PRO A 51 21.67 -2.41 -0.42
C PRO A 51 20.15 -2.55 -0.31
N VAL A 52 19.60 -2.18 0.85
CA VAL A 52 18.16 -2.16 1.15
C VAL A 52 17.46 -1.30 0.10
N GLY A 53 16.48 -1.88 -0.59
CA GLY A 53 15.71 -1.19 -1.63
C GLY A 53 14.76 -0.16 -1.03
N GLU A 54 14.36 0.83 -1.83
CA GLU A 54 13.11 1.57 -1.53
C GLU A 54 11.98 0.52 -1.52
N ARG A 55 11.03 0.60 -0.56
CA ARG A 55 9.83 -0.26 -0.42
C ARG A 55 9.98 -1.57 0.39
N GLU A 56 10.84 -1.62 1.39
CA GLU A 56 10.90 -2.75 2.33
C GLU A 56 10.08 -2.51 3.60
N ILE A 57 9.20 -3.46 3.94
CA ILE A 57 8.57 -3.53 5.26
C ILE A 57 9.55 -4.24 6.19
N LEU A 58 10.09 -3.50 7.16
CA LEU A 58 11.08 -4.01 8.11
C LEU A 58 10.41 -4.69 9.31
N LEU A 59 9.91 -5.91 9.10
CA LEU A 59 9.39 -6.74 10.19
C LEU A 59 10.53 -7.44 10.94
N GLY A 60 10.54 -7.30 12.27
CA GLY A 60 11.53 -7.95 13.14
C GLY A 60 12.84 -7.18 13.33
N HIS A 61 12.88 -5.90 12.92
CA HIS A 61 14.00 -4.99 13.16
C HIS A 61 13.64 -3.96 14.23
N GLU A 62 14.58 -3.67 15.12
CA GLU A 62 14.37 -2.68 16.19
C GLU A 62 14.64 -1.27 15.64
N CYS A 63 13.71 -0.34 15.82
CA CYS A 63 13.92 1.06 15.49
C CYS A 63 14.72 1.73 16.62
N VAL A 64 15.98 2.07 16.33
CA VAL A 64 16.95 2.66 17.28
C VAL A 64 16.72 4.17 17.44
N SER A 65 16.49 4.87 16.33
CA SER A 65 16.22 6.32 16.38
C SER A 65 15.40 6.80 15.18
N VAL A 66 14.61 7.85 15.40
CA VAL A 66 13.87 8.56 14.37
C VAL A 66 14.20 10.05 14.48
N ASP A 67 14.64 10.65 13.38
CA ASP A 67 14.96 12.07 13.30
C ASP A 67 14.28 12.67 12.06
N ALA A 68 13.50 13.73 12.24
CA ALA A 68 12.74 14.35 11.16
C ALA A 68 13.37 15.69 10.75
N THR A 69 13.46 15.90 9.44
CA THR A 69 13.85 17.17 8.81
C THR A 69 12.68 17.76 8.04
N ASP A 70 12.83 18.97 7.49
CA ASP A 70 11.82 19.61 6.64
C ASP A 70 11.49 18.83 5.36
N HIS A 71 12.30 17.83 4.99
CA HIS A 71 12.23 17.15 3.69
C HIS A 71 12.17 15.62 3.77
N CYS A 72 12.57 15.02 4.90
CA CYS A 72 12.56 13.58 5.08
C CYS A 72 12.61 13.19 6.57
N VAL A 73 12.30 11.93 6.83
CA VAL A 73 12.48 11.23 8.11
C VAL A 73 13.67 10.28 7.99
N ASN A 74 14.69 10.49 8.82
CA ASN A 74 15.81 9.58 9.01
C ASN A 74 15.43 8.54 10.07
N VAL A 75 15.58 7.26 9.76
CA VAL A 75 15.26 6.14 10.65
C VAL A 75 16.45 5.22 10.74
N THR A 76 16.95 5.01 11.95
CA THR A 76 18.00 4.03 12.24
C THR A 76 17.35 2.77 12.75
N ALA A 77 17.55 1.65 12.07
CA ALA A 77 17.07 0.34 12.49
C ALA A 77 18.24 -0.62 12.75
N SER A 78 18.07 -1.52 13.72
CA SER A 78 19.03 -2.57 14.07
C SER A 78 18.67 -3.89 13.39
N PHE A 79 19.66 -4.49 12.73
CA PHE A 79 19.55 -5.69 11.92
C PHE A 79 20.40 -6.81 12.52
N LEU A 80 19.84 -7.99 12.73
CA LEU A 80 20.60 -9.18 13.11
C LEU A 80 21.15 -9.85 11.85
N ILE A 81 22.45 -9.69 11.59
CA ILE A 81 23.14 -10.30 10.44
C ILE A 81 24.22 -11.24 10.97
N GLY A 82 24.11 -12.53 10.66
CA GLY A 82 25.09 -13.54 11.11
C GLY A 82 25.24 -13.65 12.63
N GLY A 83 24.21 -13.29 13.40
CA GLY A 83 24.24 -13.29 14.87
C GLY A 83 24.82 -12.02 15.50
N GLN A 84 25.22 -11.01 14.73
CA GLN A 84 25.61 -9.69 15.23
C GLN A 84 24.57 -8.62 14.85
N TYR A 85 24.30 -7.72 15.78
CA TYR A 85 23.46 -6.56 15.53
C TYR A 85 24.24 -5.48 14.79
N THR A 86 23.69 -5.01 13.68
CA THR A 86 24.23 -3.93 12.85
C THR A 86 23.16 -2.86 12.68
N GLU A 87 23.48 -1.61 12.98
CA GLU A 87 22.56 -0.50 12.76
C GLU A 87 22.69 0.05 11.34
N ARG A 88 21.57 0.43 10.72
CA ARG A 88 21.55 1.17 9.46
C ARG A 88 20.56 2.31 9.52
N THR A 89 21.00 3.49 9.07
CA THR A 89 20.14 4.68 8.91
C THR A 89 19.61 4.75 7.49
N MET A 90 18.30 4.98 7.39
CA MET A 90 17.53 5.06 6.15
C MET A 90 16.80 6.38 6.09
N GLN A 91 16.72 6.98 4.91
CA GLN A 91 15.88 8.16 4.68
C GLN A 91 14.57 7.72 4.05
N CYS A 92 13.46 8.17 4.62
CA CYS A 92 12.12 7.92 4.12
C CYS A 92 11.32 9.23 4.09
N ASP A 93 10.44 9.39 3.10
CA ASP A 93 9.58 10.57 3.01
C ASP A 93 8.40 10.46 4.01
N ILE A 94 8.00 9.22 4.33
CA ILE A 94 6.96 8.87 5.30
C ILE A 94 7.46 7.67 6.12
N LEU A 95 7.37 7.76 7.46
CA LEU A 95 7.59 6.64 8.37
C LEU A 95 6.25 6.21 8.98
N VAL A 96 5.93 4.93 8.85
CA VAL A 96 4.80 4.30 9.56
C VAL A 96 5.38 3.32 10.57
N GLY A 97 5.38 3.73 11.85
CA GLY A 97 5.68 2.81 12.94
C GLY A 97 4.46 1.93 13.21
N ALA A 98 4.65 0.61 13.18
CA ALA A 98 3.72 -0.33 13.78
C ALA A 98 4.40 -0.90 15.03
N ASP A 99 4.04 -0.40 16.20
CA ASP A 99 4.58 -0.87 17.46
C ASP A 99 3.83 -2.11 17.95
N GLY A 100 4.62 -3.11 18.35
CA GLY A 100 4.19 -4.14 19.29
C GLY A 100 3.40 -5.33 18.72
N ALA A 101 3.59 -6.47 19.38
CA ALA A 101 2.63 -7.56 19.36
C ALA A 101 1.37 -7.11 20.12
N GLY A 102 0.45 -6.43 19.43
CA GLY A 102 -0.87 -6.13 19.97
C GLY A 102 -1.72 -7.39 20.06
N SER A 103 -2.19 -7.74 21.25
CA SER A 103 -3.21 -8.78 21.39
C SER A 103 -4.57 -8.13 21.64
N THR A 104 -5.52 -8.39 20.75
CA THR A 104 -6.91 -7.97 20.95
C THR A 104 -7.65 -9.04 21.72
N THR A 105 -8.23 -8.68 22.85
CA THR A 105 -9.17 -9.55 23.57
C THR A 105 -10.59 -9.01 23.43
N SER A 106 -11.54 -9.90 23.16
CA SER A 106 -12.96 -9.52 23.10
C SER A 106 -13.47 -9.24 24.50
N PHE A 107 -14.12 -8.09 24.70
CA PHE A 107 -14.89 -7.79 25.91
C PHE A 107 -16.39 -7.77 25.57
N TYR A 108 -17.22 -8.27 26.48
CA TYR A 108 -18.65 -8.49 26.22
C TYR A 108 -19.54 -7.62 27.13
N PRO A 109 -19.95 -6.43 26.67
CA PRO A 109 -20.90 -5.60 27.42
C PRO A 109 -22.34 -6.14 27.30
N PRO A 110 -23.18 -6.01 28.34
CA PRO A 110 -22.89 -5.35 29.62
C PRO A 110 -22.21 -6.24 30.68
N GLN A 111 -21.90 -7.51 30.37
CA GLN A 111 -21.41 -8.49 31.35
C GLN A 111 -19.99 -8.21 31.85
N GLN A 112 -19.16 -7.62 31.00
CA GLN A 112 -17.83 -7.12 31.31
C GLN A 112 -17.79 -5.63 31.00
N LYS A 113 -17.09 -4.87 31.85
CA LYS A 113 -16.81 -3.46 31.65
C LYS A 113 -15.34 -3.26 31.30
N VAL A 114 -15.02 -2.10 30.75
CA VAL A 114 -13.62 -1.75 30.43
C VAL A 114 -12.76 -1.75 31.69
N GLU A 115 -13.33 -1.33 32.83
CA GLU A 115 -12.64 -1.28 34.12
C GLU A 115 -12.34 -2.69 34.69
N ASP A 116 -12.95 -3.75 34.15
CA ASP A 116 -12.60 -5.13 34.50
C ASP A 116 -11.26 -5.57 33.88
N PHE A 117 -10.65 -4.77 33.01
CA PHE A 117 -9.37 -5.07 32.36
C PHE A 117 -8.25 -4.23 32.99
N THR A 118 -7.91 -4.55 34.24
CA THR A 118 -6.77 -3.95 34.94
C THR A 118 -5.44 -4.47 34.36
N HIS A 119 -4.33 -3.80 34.67
CA HIS A 119 -3.00 -4.23 34.24
C HIS A 119 -2.73 -5.69 34.62
N GLU A 120 -3.06 -6.10 35.84
CA GLU A 120 -2.82 -7.47 36.32
C GLU A 120 -3.66 -8.50 35.55
N ILE A 121 -4.88 -8.13 35.16
CA ILE A 121 -5.76 -9.00 34.36
C ILE A 121 -5.21 -9.13 32.94
N CYS A 122 -4.74 -8.04 32.35
CA CYS A 122 -4.10 -8.02 31.04
C CYS A 122 -2.79 -8.80 31.02
N GLU A 123 -1.91 -8.64 32.02
CA GLU A 123 -0.70 -9.46 32.20
C GLU A 123 -1.05 -10.94 32.24
N ARG A 124 -2.06 -11.33 33.03
CA ARG A 124 -2.52 -12.73 33.09
C ARG A 124 -3.06 -13.24 31.76
N ILE A 125 -3.73 -12.41 30.97
CA ILE A 125 -4.17 -12.77 29.61
C ILE A 125 -2.95 -12.97 28.71
N ILE A 126 -1.97 -12.06 28.76
CA ILE A 126 -0.72 -12.16 27.99
C ILE A 126 0.03 -13.44 28.36
N PHE A 127 0.21 -13.75 29.65
CA PHE A 127 0.86 -15.00 30.09
C PHE A 127 0.17 -16.24 29.52
N LYS A 128 -1.17 -16.27 29.50
CA LYS A 128 -1.92 -17.39 28.93
C LYS A 128 -1.76 -17.51 27.43
N LEU A 129 -1.64 -16.39 26.71
CA LEU A 129 -1.45 -16.38 25.25
C LEU A 129 -0.03 -16.79 24.86
N VAL A 130 0.97 -16.34 25.61
CA VAL A 130 2.38 -16.64 25.37
C VAL A 130 2.73 -18.06 25.82
N GLY A 131 2.01 -18.61 26.81
CA GLY A 131 2.19 -19.99 27.29
C GLY A 131 3.42 -20.18 28.21
N LYS A 132 4.10 -19.10 28.58
CA LYS A 132 5.20 -19.09 29.56
C LYS A 132 5.15 -17.82 30.39
N GLU A 133 5.70 -17.90 31.59
CA GLU A 133 5.88 -16.74 32.47
C GLU A 133 6.98 -15.84 31.88
N LEU A 134 6.66 -14.56 31.72
CA LEU A 134 7.58 -13.53 31.24
C LEU A 134 7.94 -12.64 32.43
N ALA A 135 9.22 -12.46 32.70
CA ALA A 135 9.70 -11.72 33.87
C ALA A 135 9.61 -10.18 33.67
N ASP A 136 9.34 -9.73 32.45
CA ASP A 136 9.52 -8.36 31.99
C ASP A 136 8.30 -7.83 31.20
N ILE A 137 7.08 -8.17 31.60
CA ILE A 137 5.88 -7.56 31.01
C ILE A 137 5.71 -6.14 31.55
N ASN A 138 5.57 -5.18 30.64
CA ASN A 138 5.13 -3.83 30.95
C ASN A 138 3.89 -3.50 30.10
N VAL A 139 2.71 -3.51 30.71
CA VAL A 139 1.47 -3.08 30.03
C VAL A 139 1.49 -1.56 29.93
N ILE A 140 1.63 -1.03 28.71
CA ILE A 140 1.76 0.41 28.46
C ILE A 140 0.40 1.11 28.46
N ASP A 141 -0.60 0.50 27.82
CA ASP A 141 -1.90 1.12 27.59
C ASP A 141 -3.00 0.05 27.36
N ILE A 142 -4.24 0.38 27.74
CA ILE A 142 -5.40 -0.50 27.62
C ILE A 142 -6.56 0.33 27.05
N LYS A 143 -6.90 0.10 25.78
CA LYS A 143 -7.97 0.84 25.10
C LYS A 143 -9.11 -0.07 24.65
N PRO A 144 -10.35 0.27 24.98
CA PRO A 144 -11.49 -0.37 24.35
C PRO A 144 -11.61 0.10 22.90
N TRP A 145 -11.88 -0.83 22.00
CA TRP A 145 -12.19 -0.52 20.61
C TRP A 145 -13.42 -1.32 20.18
N VAL A 146 -14.35 -0.64 19.50
CA VAL A 146 -15.56 -1.26 18.97
C VAL A 146 -15.39 -1.40 17.47
N MET A 147 -15.57 -2.62 16.99
CA MET A 147 -15.50 -2.92 15.57
C MET A 147 -16.72 -2.35 14.85
N HIS A 148 -16.48 -1.51 13.84
CA HIS A 148 -17.49 -0.98 12.94
C HIS A 148 -17.18 -1.38 11.50
N THR A 149 -18.24 -1.50 10.71
CA THR A 149 -18.21 -1.78 9.28
C THR A 149 -19.19 -0.83 8.62
N GLU A 150 -18.72 0.36 8.25
CA GLU A 150 -19.59 1.45 7.81
C GLU A 150 -18.91 2.28 6.73
N VAL A 151 -19.70 2.78 5.78
CA VAL A 151 -19.26 3.72 4.76
C VAL A 151 -20.28 4.85 4.72
N ALA A 152 -19.81 6.10 4.75
CA ALA A 152 -20.67 7.26 4.64
C ALA A 152 -21.42 7.24 3.29
N GLU A 153 -22.70 7.60 3.29
CA GLU A 153 -23.51 7.66 2.07
C GLU A 153 -22.96 8.67 1.05
N LYS A 154 -22.32 9.73 1.56
CA LYS A 154 -21.64 10.76 0.78
C LYS A 154 -20.34 11.15 1.45
N PHE A 155 -19.32 11.40 0.63
CA PHE A 155 -18.02 11.88 1.08
C PHE A 155 -17.91 13.41 0.94
N VAL A 156 -18.64 14.00 -0.01
CA VAL A 156 -18.59 15.44 -0.31
C VAL A 156 -19.96 16.06 -0.13
N SER A 157 -20.03 17.17 0.63
CA SER A 157 -21.27 17.93 0.75
C SER A 157 -21.66 18.61 -0.56
N CYS A 158 -22.94 18.59 -0.92
CA CYS A 158 -23.44 19.22 -2.15
C CYS A 158 -23.29 20.75 -2.14
N ASP A 159 -23.54 21.37 -0.97
CA ASP A 159 -23.69 22.83 -0.82
C ASP A 159 -22.68 23.45 0.16
N LYS A 160 -21.88 22.62 0.86
CA LYS A 160 -20.88 23.08 1.83
C LYS A 160 -19.46 22.66 1.39
N ARG A 161 -18.46 23.38 1.89
CA ARG A 161 -17.03 23.04 1.72
C ARG A 161 -16.58 22.02 2.77
N ILE A 162 -17.26 20.87 2.81
CA ILE A 162 -17.00 19.80 3.77
C ILE A 162 -16.78 18.50 2.98
N THR A 163 -15.67 17.83 3.28
CA THR A 163 -15.28 16.56 2.70
C THR A 163 -14.84 15.62 3.82
N LEU A 164 -15.30 14.37 3.77
CA LEU A 164 -14.92 13.28 4.69
C LEU A 164 -13.81 12.46 4.04
N ALA A 165 -12.84 11.97 4.85
CA ALA A 165 -11.76 11.09 4.43
C ALA A 165 -11.34 10.17 5.59
N GLY A 166 -10.74 9.01 5.29
CA GLY A 166 -10.30 8.03 6.29
C GLY A 166 -11.46 7.53 7.15
N ASP A 167 -11.21 7.34 8.45
CA ASP A 167 -12.20 6.81 9.41
C ASP A 167 -13.50 7.64 9.53
N ALA A 168 -13.48 8.91 9.11
CA ALA A 168 -14.67 9.74 9.03
C ALA A 168 -15.57 9.41 7.83
N ALA A 169 -15.00 8.83 6.77
CA ALA A 169 -15.70 8.42 5.56
C ALA A 169 -16.02 6.92 5.55
N HIS A 170 -15.15 6.08 6.11
CA HIS A 170 -15.31 4.63 6.13
C HIS A 170 -14.62 4.01 7.34
N ARG A 171 -15.22 2.97 7.92
CA ARG A 171 -14.69 2.23 9.07
C ARG A 171 -14.71 0.75 8.73
N PHE A 172 -13.57 0.09 8.89
CA PHE A 172 -13.45 -1.35 8.62
C PHE A 172 -13.02 -2.12 9.88
N PRO A 173 -13.30 -3.43 9.93
CA PRO A 173 -12.57 -4.34 10.80
C PRO A 173 -11.06 -4.26 10.53
N PRO A 174 -10.20 -4.59 11.51
CA PRO A 174 -8.75 -4.48 11.36
C PRO A 174 -8.18 -5.55 10.40
N THR A 175 -8.99 -6.55 10.04
CA THR A 175 -8.60 -7.68 9.21
C THR A 175 -8.09 -7.23 7.84
N GLY A 176 -6.84 -7.53 7.52
CA GLY A 176 -6.28 -7.23 6.20
C GLY A 176 -5.72 -5.81 6.03
N GLY A 177 -5.71 -4.98 7.07
CA GLY A 177 -5.00 -3.69 7.06
C GLY A 177 -5.63 -2.59 6.17
N PHE A 178 -6.92 -2.69 5.83
CA PHE A 178 -7.54 -1.78 4.85
C PHE A 178 -7.73 -0.34 5.31
N GLY A 179 -7.96 -0.09 6.60
CA GLY A 179 -8.38 1.23 7.12
C GLY A 179 -7.39 2.33 6.80
N MET A 180 -6.19 2.20 7.37
CA MET A 180 -5.10 3.16 7.15
C MET A 180 -4.74 3.30 5.66
N ASN A 181 -4.64 2.19 4.92
CA ASN A 181 -4.30 2.23 3.49
C ASN A 181 -5.33 2.97 2.65
N THR A 182 -6.63 2.73 2.90
CA THR A 182 -7.71 3.44 2.18
C THR A 182 -7.74 4.92 2.58
N GLY A 183 -7.48 5.24 3.85
CA GLY A 183 -7.37 6.63 4.32
C GLY A 183 -6.20 7.39 3.68
N PHE A 184 -5.06 6.74 3.44
CA PHE A 184 -3.96 7.36 2.69
C PHE A 184 -4.33 7.61 1.23
N GLN A 185 -5.04 6.68 0.58
CA GLN A 185 -5.53 6.89 -0.79
C GLN A 185 -6.51 8.07 -0.86
N ASP A 186 -7.38 8.24 0.14
CA ASP A 186 -8.27 9.41 0.21
C ASP A 186 -7.47 10.71 0.24
N ALA A 187 -6.48 10.80 1.14
CA ALA A 187 -5.65 11.98 1.29
C ALA A 187 -4.85 12.28 0.01
N HIS A 188 -4.29 11.24 -0.62
CA HIS A 188 -3.53 11.36 -1.86
C HIS A 188 -4.37 11.90 -3.01
N ASN A 189 -5.59 11.37 -3.18
CA ASN A 189 -6.52 11.83 -4.21
C ASN A 189 -7.03 13.26 -3.96
N LEU A 190 -7.32 13.61 -2.70
CA LEU A 190 -7.85 14.93 -2.35
C LEU A 190 -6.82 16.05 -2.40
N ALA A 191 -5.57 15.80 -2.00
CA ALA A 191 -4.57 16.84 -1.78
C ALA A 191 -4.36 17.70 -3.04
N TRP A 192 -4.15 17.09 -4.21
CA TRP A 192 -3.90 17.83 -5.44
C TRP A 192 -5.12 18.60 -5.93
N LYS A 193 -6.33 18.04 -5.74
CA LYS A 193 -7.61 18.68 -6.10
C LYS A 193 -7.90 19.88 -5.22
N LEU A 194 -7.60 19.79 -3.92
CA LEU A 194 -7.71 20.92 -3.00
C LEU A 194 -6.74 22.04 -3.39
N VAL A 195 -5.49 21.69 -3.69
CA VAL A 195 -4.49 22.67 -4.15
C VAL A 195 -4.92 23.34 -5.45
N SER A 196 -5.47 22.61 -6.42
CA SER A 196 -5.93 23.20 -7.68
C SER A 196 -7.11 24.16 -7.47
N VAL A 197 -8.03 23.85 -6.55
CA VAL A 197 -9.13 24.76 -6.19
C VAL A 197 -8.62 26.01 -5.47
N VAL A 198 -7.74 25.85 -4.48
CA VAL A 198 -7.19 26.97 -3.70
C VAL A 198 -6.40 27.93 -4.59
N ARG A 199 -5.67 27.40 -5.58
CA ARG A 199 -4.93 28.21 -6.57
C ARG A 199 -5.81 28.81 -7.68
N GLY A 200 -7.11 28.53 -7.68
CA GLY A 200 -8.03 28.99 -8.72
C GLY A 200 -7.80 28.34 -10.10
N ILE A 201 -7.10 27.20 -10.14
CA ILE A 201 -6.86 26.42 -11.36
C ILE A 201 -8.10 25.61 -11.75
N SER A 202 -8.74 25.00 -10.74
CA SER A 202 -9.94 24.18 -10.92
C SER A 202 -11.13 24.78 -10.17
N PRO A 203 -12.37 24.64 -10.69
CA PRO A 203 -13.55 24.94 -9.92
C PRO A 203 -13.76 23.91 -8.80
N TYR A 204 -14.49 24.30 -7.75
CA TYR A 204 -14.78 23.42 -6.61
C TYR A 204 -15.46 22.09 -7.01
N SER A 205 -16.14 22.04 -8.16
CA SER A 205 -16.75 20.81 -8.67
C SER A 205 -15.76 19.66 -8.89
N ILE A 206 -14.45 19.93 -9.05
CA ILE A 206 -13.44 18.86 -9.15
C ILE A 206 -13.38 17.99 -7.88
N ILE A 207 -13.70 18.55 -6.71
CA ILE A 207 -13.75 17.80 -5.45
C ILE A 207 -14.84 16.71 -5.49
N ARG A 208 -15.88 16.87 -6.31
CA ARG A 208 -16.91 15.84 -6.48
C ARG A 208 -16.38 14.58 -7.15
N THR A 209 -15.29 14.67 -7.92
CA THR A 209 -14.70 13.47 -8.52
C THR A 209 -14.02 12.59 -7.47
N TYR A 210 -13.55 13.15 -6.34
CA TYR A 210 -13.06 12.34 -5.22
C TYR A 210 -14.12 11.35 -4.73
N GLU A 211 -15.36 11.81 -4.52
CA GLU A 211 -16.45 10.89 -4.14
C GLU A 211 -16.70 9.84 -5.23
N MET A 212 -16.77 10.27 -6.50
CA MET A 212 -17.00 9.35 -7.63
C MET A 212 -15.92 8.27 -7.76
N GLU A 213 -14.68 8.60 -7.42
CA GLU A 213 -13.51 7.73 -7.54
C GLU A 213 -13.34 6.83 -6.30
N LEU A 214 -13.44 7.37 -5.08
CA LEU A 214 -13.06 6.68 -3.85
C LEU A 214 -14.23 6.03 -3.11
N HIS A 215 -15.47 6.52 -3.27
CA HIS A 215 -16.63 5.91 -2.61
C HIS A 215 -16.86 4.44 -3.03
N PRO A 216 -16.81 4.08 -4.32
CA PRO A 216 -16.94 2.68 -4.74
C PRO A 216 -15.81 1.77 -4.22
N ILE A 217 -14.60 2.33 -4.06
CA ILE A 217 -13.44 1.62 -3.51
C ILE A 217 -13.68 1.32 -2.03
N ALA A 218 -14.13 2.30 -1.25
CA ALA A 218 -14.47 2.09 0.16
C ALA A 218 -15.55 1.00 0.35
N ILE A 219 -16.60 0.98 -0.50
CA ILE A 219 -17.63 -0.07 -0.47
C ILE A 219 -17.02 -1.46 -0.76
N SER A 220 -16.18 -1.54 -1.79
CA SER A 220 -15.57 -2.80 -2.21
C SER A 220 -14.57 -3.32 -1.15
N ASN A 221 -13.77 -2.43 -0.57
CA ASN A 221 -12.87 -2.74 0.55
C ASN A 221 -13.66 -3.20 1.78
N THR A 222 -14.79 -2.57 2.08
CA THR A 222 -15.68 -3.00 3.17
C THR A 222 -16.18 -4.42 2.96
N ALA A 223 -16.71 -4.71 1.77
CA ALA A 223 -17.25 -6.03 1.44
C ALA A 223 -16.16 -7.12 1.53
N LEU A 224 -14.98 -6.84 0.98
CA LEU A 224 -13.84 -7.74 1.03
C LEU A 224 -13.32 -7.94 2.45
N ASN A 225 -13.24 -6.87 3.25
CA ASN A 225 -12.81 -6.93 4.64
C ASN A 225 -13.76 -7.80 5.47
N VAL A 226 -15.08 -7.61 5.34
CA VAL A 226 -16.10 -8.45 6.00
C VAL A 226 -15.96 -9.91 5.58
N GLN A 227 -15.70 -10.19 4.29
CA GLN A 227 -15.47 -11.54 3.80
C GLN A 227 -14.24 -12.16 4.48
N LYS A 228 -13.12 -11.43 4.56
CA LYS A 228 -11.89 -11.90 5.25
C LYS A 228 -12.13 -12.10 6.74
N PHE A 229 -12.86 -11.20 7.40
CA PHE A 229 -13.23 -11.37 8.80
C PHE A 229 -14.03 -12.66 9.00
N ARG A 230 -15.04 -12.92 8.16
CA ARG A 230 -15.82 -14.18 8.21
C ARG A 230 -14.94 -15.41 7.95
N ALA A 231 -13.99 -15.33 7.02
CA ALA A 231 -13.05 -16.40 6.75
C ALA A 231 -12.17 -16.69 7.98
N ALA A 232 -11.64 -15.67 8.65
CA ALA A 232 -10.90 -15.83 9.89
C ALA A 232 -11.74 -16.49 11.00
N MET A 233 -13.04 -16.18 11.07
CA MET A 233 -13.96 -16.81 12.04
C MET A 233 -14.27 -18.29 11.77
N THR A 234 -13.84 -18.87 10.63
CA THR A 234 -14.00 -20.31 10.38
C THR A 234 -13.10 -21.17 11.26
N VAL A 235 -11.95 -20.64 11.70
CA VAL A 235 -11.00 -21.32 12.61
C VAL A 235 -11.65 -21.59 13.98
N PRO A 236 -12.16 -20.58 14.73
CA PRO A 236 -12.84 -20.85 15.98
C PRO A 236 -14.12 -21.68 15.78
N ALA A 237 -14.85 -21.51 14.68
CA ALA A 237 -16.01 -22.37 14.39
C ALA A 237 -15.64 -23.85 14.20
N ALA A 238 -14.52 -24.15 13.51
CA ALA A 238 -14.01 -25.51 13.35
C ALA A 238 -13.61 -26.14 14.70
N LEU A 239 -13.21 -25.32 15.66
CA LEU A 239 -12.91 -25.73 17.04
C LEU A 239 -14.17 -25.91 17.92
N GLY A 240 -15.38 -25.68 17.37
CA GLY A 240 -16.62 -25.74 18.13
C GLY A 240 -16.95 -24.45 18.90
N LEU A 241 -16.22 -23.38 18.63
CA LEU A 241 -16.38 -22.05 19.22
C LEU A 241 -17.02 -21.09 18.21
N ASP A 242 -18.15 -21.49 17.63
CA ASP A 242 -18.82 -20.70 16.61
C ASP A 242 -19.36 -19.38 17.21
N PRO A 243 -18.90 -18.22 16.72
CA PRO A 243 -19.33 -16.91 17.23
C PRO A 243 -20.83 -16.62 17.05
N THR A 244 -21.49 -17.28 16.09
CA THR A 244 -22.93 -17.12 15.86
C THR A 244 -23.75 -17.78 16.97
N VAL A 245 -23.26 -18.87 17.56
CA VAL A 245 -23.87 -19.56 18.71
C VAL A 245 -23.69 -18.73 19.98
N ALA A 246 -22.56 -18.04 20.14
CA ALA A 246 -22.37 -17.10 21.25
C ALA A 246 -23.34 -15.92 21.19
N ASN A 247 -23.72 -15.47 19.99
CA ASN A 247 -24.67 -14.36 19.77
C ASN A 247 -26.15 -14.77 19.86
N SER A 248 -26.48 -16.05 19.69
CA SER A 248 -27.86 -16.57 19.75
C SER A 248 -28.35 -16.88 21.17
N GLY A 249 -27.47 -16.83 22.18
CA GLY A 249 -27.82 -16.92 23.61
C GLY A 249 -28.70 -15.77 24.15
N LYS A 250 -29.10 -14.81 23.31
CA LYS A 250 -30.09 -13.77 23.62
C LYS A 250 -31.53 -14.31 23.57
N VAL A 251 -31.83 -15.34 24.37
CA VAL A 251 -33.22 -15.65 24.74
C VAL A 251 -33.45 -14.98 26.09
N GLY A 252 -34.43 -14.07 26.12
CA GLY A 252 -34.59 -13.01 27.11
C GLY A 252 -34.32 -13.37 28.57
N SER A 253 -33.55 -12.54 29.26
CA SER A 253 -33.58 -12.46 30.72
C SER A 253 -32.99 -11.12 31.18
N ILE A 254 -33.89 -10.24 31.61
CA ILE A 254 -33.60 -9.11 32.49
C ILE A 254 -33.24 -9.74 33.84
N LEU A 255 -31.97 -9.74 34.29
CA LEU A 255 -31.51 -9.99 35.68
C LEU A 255 -29.96 -9.93 35.74
N PRO A 256 -29.34 -9.52 36.88
CA PRO A 256 -27.89 -9.28 37.03
C PRO A 256 -27.00 -10.55 37.18
N LEU A 257 -27.53 -11.74 36.87
CA LEU A 257 -26.86 -13.04 37.03
C LEU A 257 -26.04 -13.45 35.78
N GLN A 258 -25.40 -12.50 35.09
CA GLN A 258 -24.83 -12.76 33.75
C GLN A 258 -23.33 -13.10 33.73
N ARG A 259 -22.52 -12.65 34.70
CA ARG A 259 -21.06 -12.91 34.69
C ARG A 259 -20.71 -14.40 34.86
N GLY A 260 -21.36 -15.08 35.81
CA GLY A 260 -21.14 -16.51 36.05
C GLY A 260 -21.59 -17.42 34.90
N ILE A 261 -22.62 -17.02 34.13
CA ILE A 261 -23.07 -17.76 32.94
C ILE A 261 -22.05 -17.61 31.80
N VAL A 262 -21.52 -16.40 31.60
CA VAL A 262 -20.46 -16.13 30.61
C VAL A 262 -19.17 -16.86 30.98
N ASP A 263 -18.77 -16.83 32.25
CA ASP A 263 -17.60 -17.57 32.75
C ASP A 263 -17.78 -19.08 32.57
N GLY A 264 -18.96 -19.62 32.86
CA GLY A 264 -19.32 -21.01 32.62
C GLY A 264 -19.26 -21.40 31.13
N LEU A 265 -19.77 -20.54 30.24
CA LEU A 265 -19.68 -20.74 28.79
C LEU A 265 -18.23 -20.75 28.30
N PHE A 266 -17.39 -19.86 28.82
CA PHE A 266 -15.96 -19.86 28.52
C PHE A 266 -15.23 -21.09 29.07
N ILE A 267 -15.61 -21.59 30.25
CA ILE A 267 -15.06 -22.84 30.80
C ILE A 267 -15.40 -24.01 29.87
N LEU A 268 -16.66 -24.12 29.45
CA LEU A 268 -17.12 -25.16 28.52
C LEU A 268 -16.41 -25.04 27.16
N GLY A 269 -16.30 -23.83 26.62
CA GLY A 269 -15.55 -23.57 25.39
C GLY A 269 -14.08 -23.96 25.50
N ARG A 270 -13.40 -23.60 26.60
CA ARG A 270 -11.99 -24.00 26.85
C ARG A 270 -11.84 -25.50 27.03
N ALA A 271 -12.79 -26.17 27.66
CA ALA A 271 -12.77 -27.63 27.81
C ALA A 271 -12.77 -28.35 26.45
N GLN A 272 -13.45 -27.77 25.43
CA GLN A 272 -13.43 -28.29 24.07
C GLN A 272 -12.06 -28.18 23.37
N LEU A 273 -11.18 -27.32 23.86
CA LEU A 273 -9.81 -27.14 23.36
C LEU A 273 -8.77 -27.93 24.17
N SER A 274 -9.18 -28.67 25.21
CA SER A 274 -8.24 -29.43 26.03
C SER A 274 -7.58 -30.57 25.24
N ASP A 275 -6.35 -30.94 25.61
CA ASP A 275 -5.61 -32.06 25.00
C ASP A 275 -6.34 -33.41 25.12
N ILE A 276 -7.36 -33.50 25.96
CA ILE A 276 -8.22 -34.68 26.12
C ILE A 276 -9.28 -34.76 25.00
N VAL A 277 -9.81 -33.60 24.58
CA VAL A 277 -10.89 -33.49 23.59
C VAL A 277 -10.32 -33.24 22.19
N LEU A 278 -9.33 -32.35 22.07
CA LEU A 278 -8.74 -31.92 20.80
C LEU A 278 -7.44 -32.68 20.52
N ASN A 279 -7.54 -33.99 20.32
CA ASN A 279 -6.41 -34.84 19.90
C ASN A 279 -6.84 -35.85 18.82
N GLU A 280 -5.87 -36.48 18.17
CA GLU A 280 -6.12 -37.45 17.08
C GLU A 280 -6.75 -38.76 17.55
N ASN A 281 -6.63 -39.10 18.84
CA ASN A 281 -7.21 -40.31 19.44
C ASN A 281 -8.69 -40.13 19.81
N ASN A 282 -9.21 -38.90 19.80
CA ASN A 282 -10.62 -38.60 20.00
C ASN A 282 -11.30 -38.38 18.64
N GLN A 283 -12.43 -39.05 18.37
CA GLN A 283 -13.10 -38.94 17.07
C GLN A 283 -13.58 -37.51 16.75
N LEU A 284 -14.09 -36.79 17.75
CA LEU A 284 -14.48 -35.39 17.60
C LEU A 284 -13.25 -34.49 17.42
N GLY A 285 -12.21 -34.69 18.23
CA GLY A 285 -10.93 -33.98 18.15
C GLY A 285 -10.27 -34.13 16.78
N SER A 286 -10.12 -35.37 16.32
CA SER A 286 -9.54 -35.73 15.01
C SER A 286 -10.30 -35.09 13.85
N SER A 287 -11.64 -35.10 13.89
CA SER A 287 -12.47 -34.42 12.87
C SER A 287 -12.25 -32.90 12.85
N ARG A 288 -12.14 -32.26 14.02
CA ARG A 288 -11.87 -30.81 14.12
C ARG A 288 -10.47 -30.46 13.64
N LEU A 289 -9.46 -31.24 14.02
CA LEU A 289 -8.09 -31.08 13.55
C LEU A 289 -7.98 -31.26 12.03
N ALA A 290 -8.72 -32.21 11.45
CA ALA A 290 -8.79 -32.37 10.00
C ALA A 290 -9.41 -31.16 9.29
N LYS A 291 -10.50 -30.59 9.84
CA LYS A 291 -11.09 -29.34 9.33
C LYS A 291 -10.13 -28.16 9.42
N LEU A 292 -9.39 -28.03 10.53
CA LEU A 292 -8.37 -26.99 10.69
C LEU A 292 -7.24 -27.15 9.67
N ARG A 293 -6.72 -28.36 9.48
CA ARG A 293 -5.71 -28.65 8.46
C ARG A 293 -6.18 -28.22 7.08
N CYS A 294 -7.40 -28.59 6.69
CA CYS A 294 -8.01 -28.18 5.43
C CYS A 294 -8.12 -26.64 5.31
N ILE A 295 -8.56 -25.93 6.35
CA ILE A 295 -8.65 -24.46 6.35
C ILE A 295 -7.27 -23.81 6.14
N PHE A 296 -6.23 -24.34 6.79
CA PHE A 296 -4.88 -23.79 6.70
C PHE A 296 -4.17 -24.16 5.38
N GLU A 297 -4.35 -25.38 4.88
CA GLU A 297 -3.80 -25.84 3.60
C GLU A 297 -4.43 -25.12 2.41
N GLU A 298 -5.71 -24.71 2.49
CA GLU A 298 -6.36 -23.92 1.44
C GLU A 298 -5.90 -22.46 1.37
N GLY A 299 -5.22 -21.93 2.40
CA GLY A 299 -4.69 -20.56 2.43
C GLY A 299 -5.75 -19.43 2.44
N LYS A 300 -7.03 -19.75 2.72
CA LYS A 300 -8.15 -18.79 2.60
C LYS A 300 -8.45 -17.96 3.85
N SER A 301 -7.77 -18.21 4.97
CA SER A 301 -8.18 -17.69 6.28
C SER A 301 -7.75 -16.24 6.55
N LEU A 302 -6.52 -15.87 6.23
CA LEU A 302 -5.96 -14.52 6.46
C LEU A 302 -5.01 -14.12 5.32
N LEU A 303 -5.55 -13.50 4.28
CA LEU A 303 -4.75 -12.85 3.24
C LEU A 303 -4.59 -11.36 3.58
N LEU A 304 -3.40 -10.99 4.06
CA LEU A 304 -3.00 -9.58 4.12
C LEU A 304 -2.84 -9.07 2.69
N GLN A 305 -3.47 -7.93 2.39
CA GLN A 305 -3.24 -7.23 1.13
C GLN A 305 -2.46 -5.97 1.44
N PHE A 306 -1.19 -6.00 1.09
CA PHE A 306 -0.40 -4.79 0.99
C PHE A 306 -0.48 -4.34 -0.47
N PRO A 307 -1.17 -3.23 -0.77
CA PRO A 307 -0.95 -2.59 -2.05
C PRO A 307 0.55 -2.31 -2.18
N ALA A 308 1.14 -2.72 -3.31
CA ALA A 308 2.55 -2.46 -3.60
C ALA A 308 2.77 -1.02 -4.10
N GLU A 309 1.74 -0.18 -4.03
CA GLU A 309 1.76 1.18 -4.53
C GLU A 309 2.46 2.12 -3.54
N ASP A 310 3.51 2.75 -4.03
CA ASP A 310 4.18 3.87 -3.38
C ASP A 310 3.29 5.12 -3.55
N LEU A 311 2.73 5.65 -2.46
CA LEU A 311 1.95 6.89 -2.50
C LEU A 311 2.91 8.08 -2.43
N GLY A 312 3.52 8.41 -3.57
CA GLY A 312 4.34 9.61 -3.70
C GLY A 312 3.47 10.85 -3.90
N PHE A 313 3.46 11.80 -2.97
CA PHE A 313 2.76 13.07 -3.17
C PHE A 313 3.49 13.93 -4.19
N ARG A 314 2.98 13.95 -5.43
CA ARG A 314 3.45 14.87 -6.47
C ARG A 314 2.27 15.66 -7.00
N ILE A 315 2.43 16.97 -7.13
CA ILE A 315 1.41 17.86 -7.73
C ILE A 315 1.75 18.09 -9.21
N GLU A 316 2.20 17.02 -9.88
CA GLU A 316 2.71 17.06 -11.25
C GLU A 316 2.03 16.01 -12.11
N PHE A 317 1.61 16.41 -13.30
CA PHE A 317 1.13 15.48 -14.33
C PHE A 317 2.29 14.77 -14.99
N LEU A 318 2.18 13.45 -15.17
CA LEU A 318 3.18 12.67 -15.89
C LEU A 318 2.65 12.25 -17.25
N PHE A 319 3.32 12.69 -18.31
CA PHE A 319 2.96 12.35 -19.68
C PHE A 319 3.93 11.33 -20.26
N ILE A 320 3.44 10.12 -20.53
CA ILE A 320 4.26 9.01 -21.04
C ILE A 320 4.01 8.84 -22.53
N VAL A 321 5.06 8.92 -23.33
CA VAL A 321 4.99 8.91 -24.80
C VAL A 321 6.02 7.97 -25.41
N ALA A 322 5.65 7.38 -26.55
CA ALA A 322 6.59 6.70 -27.43
C ALA A 322 7.46 7.73 -28.19
N PRO A 323 8.70 7.41 -28.57
CA PRO A 323 9.62 8.35 -29.22
C PRO A 323 9.36 8.45 -30.74
N LEU A 324 8.13 8.76 -31.13
CA LEU A 324 7.75 9.04 -32.52
C LEU A 324 7.64 10.54 -32.75
N LYS A 325 7.89 11.00 -33.98
CA LYS A 325 7.84 12.42 -34.33
C LYS A 325 6.52 13.07 -33.92
N GLU A 326 5.40 12.39 -34.17
CA GLU A 326 4.06 12.85 -33.83
C GLU A 326 3.83 12.89 -32.30
N SER A 327 4.48 12.01 -31.55
CA SER A 327 4.40 11.98 -30.09
C SER A 327 5.17 13.14 -29.43
N TYR A 328 6.26 13.60 -30.05
CA TYR A 328 6.95 14.82 -29.61
C TYR A 328 6.09 16.06 -29.79
N HIS A 329 5.33 16.18 -30.88
CA HIS A 329 4.40 17.28 -31.07
C HIS A 329 3.32 17.29 -29.98
N LEU A 330 2.87 16.10 -29.57
CA LEU A 330 1.91 15.95 -28.49
C LEU A 330 2.51 16.29 -27.12
N ALA A 331 3.76 15.91 -26.86
CA ALA A 331 4.48 16.29 -25.64
C ALA A 331 4.70 17.81 -25.54
N HIS A 332 5.05 18.48 -26.65
CA HIS A 332 5.10 19.93 -26.76
C HIS A 332 3.77 20.58 -26.40
N ALA A 333 2.69 20.08 -27.01
CA ALA A 333 1.35 20.55 -26.72
C ALA A 333 0.99 20.37 -25.24
N ALA A 334 1.35 19.24 -24.63
CA ALA A 334 1.12 18.97 -23.22
C ALA A 334 1.86 19.96 -22.31
N PHE A 335 3.14 20.25 -22.56
CA PHE A 335 3.89 21.25 -21.79
C PHE A 335 3.27 22.65 -21.92
N LYS A 336 3.03 23.08 -23.15
CA LYS A 336 2.44 24.39 -23.43
C LYS A 336 1.09 24.56 -22.73
N VAL A 337 0.21 23.56 -22.85
CA VAL A 337 -1.12 23.59 -22.22
C VAL A 337 -0.99 23.53 -20.69
N ALA A 338 -0.07 22.74 -20.14
CA ALA A 338 0.18 22.70 -18.70
C ALA A 338 0.58 24.08 -18.15
N GLU A 339 1.45 24.82 -18.83
CA GLU A 339 1.81 26.20 -18.49
C GLU A 339 0.62 27.14 -18.54
N GLU A 340 -0.22 27.03 -19.58
CA GLU A 340 -1.44 27.84 -19.72
C GLU A 340 -2.42 27.60 -18.55
N PHE A 341 -2.54 26.35 -18.09
CA PHE A 341 -3.34 25.98 -16.91
C PHE A 341 -2.61 26.18 -15.57
N LYS A 342 -1.35 26.64 -15.59
CA LYS A 342 -0.51 26.86 -14.39
C LYS A 342 -0.32 25.59 -13.55
N VAL A 343 -0.21 24.44 -14.21
CA VAL A 343 0.08 23.14 -13.58
C VAL A 343 1.47 22.64 -13.98
N SER A 344 2.11 21.84 -13.13
CA SER A 344 3.37 21.18 -13.50
C SER A 344 3.09 19.95 -14.34
N ALA A 345 3.89 19.76 -15.37
CA ALA A 345 3.90 18.55 -16.17
C ALA A 345 5.33 18.08 -16.40
N LYS A 346 5.50 16.76 -16.44
CA LYS A 346 6.74 16.08 -16.79
C LYS A 346 6.49 15.09 -17.89
N VAL A 347 7.40 15.02 -18.86
CA VAL A 347 7.31 14.07 -19.97
C VAL A 347 8.28 12.92 -19.76
N CYS A 348 7.81 11.68 -19.91
CA CYS A 348 8.60 10.46 -19.90
C CYS A 348 8.57 9.82 -21.28
N LEU A 349 9.73 9.77 -21.93
CA LEU A 349 9.92 9.14 -23.24
C LEU A 349 10.39 7.71 -23.03
N ILE A 350 9.65 6.72 -23.53
CA ILE A 350 10.03 5.30 -23.39
C ILE A 350 10.60 4.78 -24.71
N TRP A 351 11.92 4.64 -24.77
CA TRP A 351 12.64 4.13 -25.93
C TRP A 351 12.67 2.60 -25.96
N PRO A 352 12.46 1.97 -27.13
CA PRO A 352 12.69 0.54 -27.29
C PRO A 352 14.18 0.22 -27.16
N HIS A 353 14.49 -1.02 -26.79
CA HIS A 353 15.88 -1.47 -26.67
C HIS A 353 16.62 -1.31 -28.01
N GLY A 354 17.83 -0.74 -27.98
CA GLY A 354 18.68 -0.57 -29.16
C GLY A 354 18.25 0.57 -30.08
N ALA A 355 17.28 1.41 -29.68
CA ALA A 355 17.05 2.67 -30.35
C ALA A 355 18.28 3.59 -30.20
N ILE A 356 18.69 4.20 -31.32
CA ILE A 356 19.71 5.24 -31.32
C ILE A 356 19.09 6.47 -30.65
N GLU A 357 19.79 7.11 -29.70
CA GLU A 357 19.38 8.38 -29.09
C GLU A 357 19.09 9.41 -30.20
N VAL A 358 17.81 9.66 -30.50
CA VAL A 358 17.40 10.79 -31.35
C VAL A 358 16.96 11.91 -30.41
N GLY A 359 17.65 13.03 -30.47
CA GLY A 359 17.72 14.06 -29.43
C GLY A 359 16.38 14.64 -28.97
N SER A 360 15.81 14.04 -27.93
CA SER A 360 14.73 14.60 -27.08
C SER A 360 15.07 16.03 -26.62
N LYS A 361 16.35 16.28 -26.27
CA LYS A 361 16.86 17.59 -25.83
C LYS A 361 16.74 18.70 -26.86
N ALA A 362 17.07 18.41 -28.12
CA ALA A 362 16.87 19.38 -29.19
C ALA A 362 15.39 19.54 -29.52
N THR A 363 14.64 18.43 -29.44
CA THR A 363 13.25 18.39 -29.85
C THR A 363 12.34 19.10 -28.85
N LEU A 364 12.46 18.84 -27.54
CA LEU A 364 11.60 19.38 -26.46
C LEU A 364 12.06 20.72 -25.88
N SER A 365 13.09 21.34 -26.45
CA SER A 365 13.48 22.71 -26.09
C SER A 365 12.30 23.69 -26.21
N PRO A 366 12.11 24.64 -25.27
CA PRO A 366 13.00 24.99 -24.15
C PRO A 366 12.75 24.20 -22.85
N TRP A 367 11.79 23.27 -22.82
CA TRP A 367 11.43 22.55 -21.60
C TRP A 367 12.53 21.57 -21.17
N GLN A 368 12.82 21.55 -19.86
CA GLN A 368 13.80 20.63 -19.26
C GLN A 368 13.15 19.56 -18.38
N ASN A 369 11.83 19.66 -18.14
CA ASN A 369 11.06 18.72 -17.31
C ASN A 369 10.69 17.45 -18.09
N TYR A 370 11.68 16.79 -18.69
CA TYR A 370 11.49 15.50 -19.36
C TYR A 370 12.57 14.50 -18.98
N VAL A 371 12.27 13.21 -19.13
CA VAL A 371 13.20 12.11 -18.89
C VAL A 371 13.12 11.12 -20.05
N ASP A 372 14.28 10.74 -20.55
CA ASP A 372 14.44 9.62 -21.48
C ASP A 372 14.68 8.32 -20.71
N VAL A 373 13.81 7.34 -20.94
CA VAL A 373 13.92 5.99 -20.37
C VAL A 373 14.19 5.01 -21.49
N VAL A 374 15.38 4.41 -21.50
CA VAL A 374 15.73 3.34 -22.44
C VAL A 374 15.39 1.99 -21.83
N LYS A 375 14.57 1.20 -22.51
CA LYS A 375 14.23 -0.15 -22.05
C LYS A 375 15.45 -1.08 -22.19
N VAL A 376 15.85 -1.73 -21.09
CA VAL A 376 16.91 -2.74 -21.08
C VAL A 376 16.39 -4.09 -21.62
N GLN A 377 17.23 -4.87 -22.31
CA GLN A 377 16.85 -6.17 -22.85
C GLN A 377 16.58 -7.13 -21.69
N GLN A 378 15.32 -7.56 -21.53
CA GLN A 378 15.02 -8.68 -20.64
C GLN A 378 15.20 -10.00 -21.39
N LYS A 379 15.89 -10.95 -20.75
CA LYS A 379 16.18 -12.30 -21.27
C LYS A 379 14.98 -13.25 -21.31
N SER A 380 13.76 -12.80 -21.03
CA SER A 380 12.57 -13.67 -21.07
C SER A 380 11.35 -12.98 -21.70
N THR A 381 10.36 -13.81 -22.02
CA THR A 381 9.07 -13.56 -22.71
C THR A 381 8.12 -12.59 -22.00
N SER A 382 8.62 -11.65 -21.19
CA SER A 382 7.81 -10.69 -20.44
C SER A 382 6.92 -9.84 -21.36
N LEU A 383 5.64 -9.71 -20.98
CA LEU A 383 4.68 -8.85 -21.65
C LEU A 383 5.27 -7.44 -21.81
N TRP A 384 5.17 -6.87 -23.01
CA TRP A 384 5.60 -5.51 -23.28
C TRP A 384 4.90 -4.53 -22.33
N TRP A 385 5.61 -3.55 -21.74
CA TRP A 385 5.01 -2.53 -20.86
C TRP A 385 3.80 -1.84 -21.51
N TRP A 386 3.90 -1.55 -22.81
CA TRP A 386 2.78 -1.07 -23.61
C TRP A 386 1.59 -2.02 -23.56
N LYS A 387 1.81 -3.34 -23.68
CA LYS A 387 0.76 -4.37 -23.57
C LYS A 387 0.11 -4.40 -22.18
N LEU A 388 0.87 -4.21 -21.09
CA LEU A 388 0.32 -4.07 -19.73
C LEU A 388 -0.58 -2.84 -19.61
N CYS A 389 -0.14 -1.72 -20.18
CA CYS A 389 -0.93 -0.49 -20.24
C CYS A 389 -2.07 -0.55 -21.27
N GLN A 390 -2.25 -1.69 -21.95
CA GLN A 390 -3.20 -1.89 -23.06
C GLN A 390 -3.00 -0.90 -24.22
N MET A 391 -1.74 -0.70 -24.59
CA MET A 391 -1.24 0.25 -25.58
C MET A 391 -0.31 -0.41 -26.59
N ILE A 392 -0.11 0.29 -27.70
CA ILE A 392 0.92 0.03 -28.69
C ILE A 392 2.04 1.07 -28.55
N ASP A 393 3.16 0.82 -29.23
CA ASP A 393 4.36 1.68 -29.33
C ASP A 393 4.13 3.02 -30.06
N ARG A 394 2.87 3.44 -30.23
CA ARG A 394 2.46 4.70 -30.88
C ARG A 394 1.49 5.54 -30.06
N GLY A 395 1.16 5.10 -28.84
CA GLY A 395 0.20 5.80 -27.99
C GLY A 395 0.85 6.75 -26.99
N ALA A 396 0.00 7.47 -26.25
CA ALA A 396 0.40 8.29 -25.12
C ALA A 396 -0.52 8.09 -23.91
N ILE A 397 0.02 8.29 -22.71
CA ILE A 397 -0.71 8.27 -21.43
C ILE A 397 -0.48 9.61 -20.73
N LEU A 398 -1.54 10.20 -20.19
CA LEU A 398 -1.44 11.24 -19.18
C LEU A 398 -1.87 10.65 -17.84
N VAL A 399 -0.97 10.75 -16.88
CA VAL A 399 -1.14 10.29 -15.50
C VAL A 399 -1.32 11.53 -14.63
N GLY A 400 -2.34 11.50 -13.77
CA GLY A 400 -2.64 12.56 -12.83
C GLY A 400 -1.64 12.64 -11.67
N PRO A 401 -1.71 13.70 -10.86
CA PRO A 401 -0.90 13.86 -9.66
C PRO A 401 -1.09 12.76 -8.62
N ASP A 402 -2.26 12.11 -8.62
CA ASP A 402 -2.60 10.95 -7.79
C ASP A 402 -2.18 9.60 -8.42
N GLU A 403 -1.33 9.65 -9.44
CA GLU A 403 -0.76 8.51 -10.17
C GLU A 403 -1.77 7.63 -10.93
N HIS A 404 -3.00 8.10 -11.09
CA HIS A 404 -4.01 7.43 -11.90
C HIS A 404 -3.92 7.85 -13.37
N ILE A 405 -4.20 6.92 -14.28
CA ILE A 405 -4.30 7.25 -15.71
C ILE A 405 -5.54 8.12 -15.92
N ALA A 406 -5.31 9.41 -16.12
CA ALA A 406 -6.37 10.40 -16.36
C ALA A 406 -6.78 10.42 -17.83
N TRP A 407 -5.87 10.08 -18.74
CA TRP A 407 -6.16 9.99 -20.18
C TRP A 407 -5.19 9.04 -20.89
N ARG A 408 -5.67 8.40 -21.96
CA ARG A 408 -4.84 7.56 -22.84
C ARG A 408 -5.32 7.63 -24.28
N VAL A 409 -4.36 7.57 -25.21
CA VAL A 409 -4.63 7.40 -26.64
C VAL A 409 -3.84 6.19 -27.14
N LYS A 410 -4.54 5.25 -27.79
CA LYS A 410 -3.92 4.00 -28.28
C LYS A 410 -3.24 4.16 -29.63
N SER A 411 -3.45 5.27 -30.33
CA SER A 411 -2.84 5.56 -31.64
C SER A 411 -2.38 7.01 -31.67
N THR A 412 -1.82 7.43 -32.79
CA THR A 412 -1.51 8.85 -33.04
C THR A 412 -2.78 9.69 -32.87
N VAL A 413 -2.65 10.85 -32.21
CA VAL A 413 -3.70 11.87 -32.17
C VAL A 413 -3.80 12.49 -33.56
N PHE A 414 -5.00 12.47 -34.15
CA PHE A 414 -5.28 13.12 -35.43
C PHE A 414 -5.77 14.55 -35.17
N GLY A 415 -5.23 15.53 -35.90
CA GLY A 415 -5.60 16.95 -35.75
C GLY A 415 -4.58 17.78 -34.98
N ASP A 416 -5.04 18.90 -34.39
CA ASP A 416 -4.18 19.83 -33.64
C ASP A 416 -3.88 19.27 -32.22
N PRO A 417 -2.63 18.92 -31.90
CA PRO A 417 -2.27 18.38 -30.59
C PRO A 417 -2.50 19.37 -29.45
N VAL A 418 -2.40 20.69 -29.69
CA VAL A 418 -2.65 21.72 -28.68
C VAL A 418 -4.13 21.77 -28.33
N LEU A 419 -5.01 21.69 -29.33
CA LEU A 419 -6.45 21.67 -29.11
C LEU A 419 -6.86 20.42 -28.33
N GLU A 420 -6.30 19.26 -28.67
CA GLU A 420 -6.58 18.02 -27.96
C GLU A 420 -6.06 18.07 -26.52
N MET A 421 -4.83 18.50 -26.29
CA MET A 421 -4.30 18.64 -24.93
C MET A 421 -5.11 19.65 -24.11
N ARG A 422 -5.55 20.78 -24.70
CA ARG A 422 -6.45 21.72 -24.02
C ARG A 422 -7.74 21.04 -23.60
N ARG A 423 -8.37 20.27 -24.49
CA ARG A 423 -9.59 19.50 -24.17
C ARG A 423 -9.36 18.52 -23.03
N VAL A 424 -8.24 17.79 -23.05
CA VAL A 424 -7.87 16.81 -22.02
C VAL A 424 -7.65 17.48 -20.66
N PHE A 425 -6.79 18.51 -20.59
CA PHE A 425 -6.53 19.24 -19.35
C PHE A 425 -7.78 19.95 -18.81
N SER A 426 -8.58 20.58 -19.67
CA SER A 426 -9.89 21.13 -19.30
C SER A 426 -10.79 20.09 -18.64
N THR A 427 -10.85 18.88 -19.22
CA THR A 427 -11.67 17.78 -18.69
C THR A 427 -11.17 17.33 -17.32
N ILE A 428 -9.86 17.09 -17.18
CA ILE A 428 -9.27 16.60 -15.93
C ILE A 428 -9.34 17.64 -14.81
N LEU A 429 -9.09 18.91 -15.14
CA LEU A 429 -9.14 20.01 -14.18
C LEU A 429 -10.56 20.53 -13.95
N GLY A 430 -11.56 20.01 -14.66
CA GLY A 430 -12.96 20.43 -14.56
C GLY A 430 -13.23 21.86 -15.05
N VAL A 431 -12.34 22.42 -15.88
CA VAL A 431 -12.44 23.79 -16.41
C VAL A 431 -13.21 23.75 -17.72
N LYS A 432 -14.22 24.62 -17.86
CA LYS A 432 -15.02 24.74 -19.10
C LYS A 432 -14.32 25.55 -20.17
#